data_AF-A0A5P6P8M1-F1
#
_entry.id   AF-A0A5P6P8M1-F1
#
_cell.length_a   1.000
_cell.length_b   1.000
_cell.length_c   1.000
_cell.angle_alpha   90.00
_cell.angle_beta   90.00
_cell.angle_gamma   90.00
#
_symmetry.space_group_name_H-M   'P 1'
#
loop_
_entity.id
_entity.type
_entity.pdbx_description
1 polymer ?
#
loop_
_entity_poly.entity_id
_entity_poly.type
_entity_poly.pdbx_seq_one_letter_code
_entity_poly.pdbx_strand_id
1 'polypeptide(L)'
;MTPEMERLLERMQTGWRPRRDEIDMRIRQRTLFDWSFAPSFSRPDAVLIGRPESRYGVIRTDVVLWIDEHLEWALCVDNFWWLS
;
A
#
# COMPACT_ATOMS: atom_id res chain seq x y z
N MET A 1 -7.72 0.77 10.88
CA MET A 1 -8.19 0.92 9.49
C MET A 1 -9.41 1.82 9.49
N THR A 2 -9.64 2.58 8.42
CA THR A 2 -10.89 3.32 8.23
C THR A 2 -11.91 2.45 7.50
N PRO A 3 -13.22 2.74 7.59
CA PRO A 3 -14.25 2.02 6.84
C PRO A 3 -14.03 2.04 5.32
N GLU A 4 -13.44 3.12 4.79
CA GLU A 4 -13.10 3.24 3.36
C GLU A 4 -12.01 2.24 2.95
N MET A 5 -10.98 2.07 3.78
CA MET A 5 -9.92 1.09 3.53
C MET A 5 -10.42 -0.35 3.66
N GLU A 6 -11.33 -0.62 4.60
CA GLU A 6 -11.96 -1.94 4.75
C GLU A 6 -12.73 -2.32 3.47
N ARG A 7 -13.58 -1.41 2.97
CA ARG A 7 -14.31 -1.62 1.71
C ARG A 7 -13.35 -1.79 0.52
N LEU A 8 -12.26 -1.03 0.49
CA LEU A 8 -11.26 -1.16 -0.57
C LEU A 8 -10.56 -2.54 -0.52
N LEU A 9 -10.19 -3.00 0.68
CA LEU A 9 -9.59 -4.31 0.90
C LEU A 9 -10.52 -5.44 0.44
N GLU A 10 -11.79 -5.41 0.86
CA GLU A 10 -12.81 -6.38 0.45
C GLU A 10 -12.94 -6.42 -1.08
N ARG A 11 -12.96 -5.24 -1.73
CA ARG A 11 -13.04 -5.16 -3.19
C ARG A 11 -11.81 -5.78 -3.85
N MET A 12 -10.60 -5.52 -3.35
CA MET A 12 -9.36 -6.09 -3.90
C MET A 12 -9.31 -7.61 -3.80
N GLN A 13 -9.83 -8.18 -2.71
CA GLN A 13 -9.88 -9.63 -2.50
C GLN A 13 -10.77 -10.36 -3.52
N THR A 14 -11.63 -9.64 -4.27
CA THR A 14 -12.41 -10.21 -5.39
C THR A 14 -11.62 -10.35 -6.70
N GLY A 15 -10.35 -9.92 -6.72
CA GLY A 15 -9.53 -9.86 -7.94
C GLY A 15 -9.72 -8.58 -8.75
N TRP A 16 -10.46 -7.61 -8.21
CA TRP A 16 -10.56 -6.27 -8.80
C TRP A 16 -9.21 -5.54 -8.74
N ARG A 17 -8.80 -4.95 -9.87
CA ARG A 17 -7.57 -4.15 -9.99
C ARG A 17 -7.89 -2.66 -9.99
N PRO A 18 -7.25 -1.86 -9.13
CA PRO A 18 -7.55 -0.45 -9.01
C PRO A 18 -7.03 0.39 -10.17
N ARG A 19 -7.80 1.42 -10.53
CA ARG A 19 -7.31 2.62 -11.21
C ARG A 19 -7.33 3.80 -10.26
N ARG A 20 -6.45 4.79 -10.49
CA ARG A 20 -6.25 5.95 -9.59
C ARG A 20 -7.54 6.71 -9.28
N ASP A 21 -8.41 6.84 -10.27
CA ASP A 21 -9.69 7.54 -10.22
C ASP A 21 -10.84 6.73 -9.59
N GLU A 22 -10.67 5.42 -9.41
CA GLU A 22 -11.69 4.53 -8.84
C GLU A 22 -11.55 4.32 -7.32
N ILE A 23 -10.41 4.72 -6.75
CA ILE A 23 -10.16 4.67 -5.31
C ILE A 23 -10.79 5.90 -4.64
N ASP A 24 -11.48 5.70 -3.52
CA ASP A 24 -12.06 6.80 -2.73
C ASP A 24 -10.98 7.85 -2.42
N MET A 25 -11.25 9.11 -2.76
CA MET A 25 -10.32 10.24 -2.59
C MET A 25 -9.89 10.49 -1.13
N ARG A 26 -10.62 9.94 -0.14
CA ARG A 26 -10.24 9.98 1.28
C ARG A 26 -9.08 9.06 1.59
N ILE A 27 -8.86 8.01 0.79
CA ILE A 27 -7.73 7.11 0.90
C ILE A 27 -6.54 7.78 0.23
N ARG A 28 -5.52 8.10 1.04
CA ARG A 28 -4.30 8.71 0.52
C ARG A 28 -3.59 7.71 -0.39
N GLN A 29 -3.40 8.11 -1.64
CA GLN A 29 -2.63 7.40 -2.63
C GLN A 29 -1.23 8.01 -2.73
N ARG A 30 -0.20 7.17 -2.78
CA ARG A 30 1.21 7.60 -2.90
C ARG A 30 1.96 6.66 -3.83
N THR A 31 3.09 7.09 -4.36
CA THR A 31 3.98 6.26 -5.16
C THR A 31 5.24 5.94 -4.35
N LEU A 32 5.69 4.68 -4.39
CA LEU A 32 6.88 4.18 -3.73
C LEU A 32 7.81 3.55 -4.78
N PHE A 33 9.03 4.06 -4.86
CA PHE A 33 10.10 3.61 -5.75
C PHE A 33 11.14 2.81 -4.99
N ASP A 34 11.97 2.05 -5.73
CA ASP A 34 13.15 1.33 -5.20
C ASP A 34 12.82 0.52 -3.94
N TRP A 35 11.67 -0.15 -3.94
CA TRP A 35 11.10 -0.71 -2.72
C TRP A 35 11.46 -2.19 -2.53
N SER A 36 11.36 -2.65 -1.28
CA SER A 36 11.51 -4.05 -0.90
C SER A 36 10.56 -4.44 0.23
N PHE A 37 10.32 -5.75 0.34
CA PHE A 37 9.65 -6.33 1.50
C PHE A 37 10.61 -6.46 2.67
N ALA A 38 10.11 -6.12 3.86
CA ALA A 38 10.81 -6.41 5.11
C ALA A 38 9.83 -6.98 6.14
N PRO A 39 10.29 -7.91 7.01
CA PRO A 39 9.51 -8.29 8.18
C PRO A 39 9.32 -7.08 9.09
N SER A 40 8.17 -7.00 9.75
CA SER A 40 8.02 -6.00 10.79
C SER A 40 8.84 -6.37 12.02
N PHE A 41 9.68 -5.45 12.49
CA PHE A 41 10.48 -5.66 13.69
C PHE A 41 9.65 -5.85 14.97
N SER A 42 8.38 -5.38 14.96
CA SER A 42 7.50 -5.38 16.12
C SER A 42 6.29 -6.30 16.01
N ARG A 43 6.05 -6.89 14.83
CA ARG A 43 4.87 -7.71 14.54
C ARG A 43 5.23 -8.84 13.57
N PRO A 44 4.50 -9.96 13.55
CA PRO A 44 4.68 -11.00 12.53
C PRO A 44 4.26 -10.55 11.11
N ASP A 45 3.89 -9.29 10.91
CA ASP A 45 3.38 -8.76 9.65
C ASP A 45 4.49 -8.24 8.73
N ALA A 46 4.20 -8.13 7.43
CA ALA A 46 5.11 -7.55 6.45
C ALA A 46 4.93 -6.03 6.30
N VAL A 47 6.01 -5.33 5.96
CA VAL A 47 6.02 -3.91 5.58
C VAL A 47 6.76 -3.71 4.26
N LEU A 48 6.57 -2.54 3.65
CA LEU A 48 7.40 -2.09 2.53
C LEU A 48 8.42 -1.05 3.01
N ILE A 49 9.61 -1.10 2.43
CA ILE A 49 10.66 -0.11 2.61
C ILE A 49 11.03 0.43 1.24
N GLY A 50 11.03 1.73 1.03
CA GLY A 50 11.33 2.32 -0.28
C GLY A 50 11.42 3.83 -0.26
N ARG A 51 11.52 4.45 -1.44
CA ARG A 51 11.60 5.91 -1.61
C ARG A 51 10.27 6.47 -2.08
N PRO A 52 9.60 7.33 -1.31
CA PRO A 52 8.34 7.91 -1.73
C PRO A 52 8.59 9.02 -2.75
N GLU A 53 7.65 9.20 -3.68
CA GLU A 53 7.71 10.27 -4.67
C GLU A 53 7.79 11.68 -4.05
N SER A 54 7.11 11.89 -2.92
CA SER A 54 6.91 13.23 -2.36
C SER A 54 8.01 13.75 -1.44
N ARG A 55 9.02 12.93 -1.10
CA ARG A 55 10.11 13.37 -0.21
C ARG A 55 11.41 12.59 -0.42
N TYR A 56 12.51 13.24 -0.10
CA TYR A 56 13.82 12.58 -0.05
C TYR A 56 13.94 11.64 1.15
N GLY A 57 14.62 10.51 0.93
CA GLY A 57 14.95 9.52 1.96
C GLY A 57 14.10 8.24 1.87
N VAL A 58 14.63 7.18 2.49
CA VAL A 58 13.94 5.89 2.58
C VAL A 58 12.88 5.96 3.68
N ILE A 59 11.72 5.37 3.40
CA ILE A 59 10.61 5.25 4.34
C ILE A 59 10.27 3.80 4.56
N ARG A 60 9.58 3.56 5.66
CA ARG A 60 8.92 2.31 5.95
C ARG A 60 7.42 2.58 6.01
N THR A 61 6.62 1.79 5.29
CA THR A 61 5.16 1.84 5.38
C THR A 61 4.69 1.27 6.70
N ASP A 62 3.40 1.39 6.99
CA ASP A 62 2.77 0.55 7.99
C ASP A 62 2.51 -0.86 7.41
N VAL A 63 1.89 -1.73 8.20
CA VAL A 63 1.59 -3.13 7.86
C VAL A 63 0.89 -3.23 6.51
N VAL A 64 1.39 -4.12 5.66
CA VAL A 64 0.76 -4.51 4.39
C VAL A 64 -0.49 -5.34 4.68
N LEU A 65 -1.65 -4.86 4.21
CA LEU A 65 -2.94 -5.55 4.31
C LEU A 65 -3.19 -6.41 3.07
N TRP A 66 -2.79 -5.91 1.90
CA TRP A 66 -2.89 -6.61 0.63
C TRP A 66 -1.83 -6.09 -0.33
N ILE A 67 -1.28 -6.97 -1.15
CA ILE A 67 -0.41 -6.62 -2.26
C ILE A 67 -0.87 -7.39 -3.49
N ASP A 68 -0.82 -6.75 -4.66
CA ASP A 68 -1.14 -7.44 -5.88
C ASP A 68 -0.06 -8.45 -6.28
N GLU A 69 -0.46 -9.44 -7.08
CA GLU A 69 0.43 -10.52 -7.53
C GLU A 69 1.54 -10.07 -8.49
N HIS A 70 1.35 -8.95 -9.17
CA HIS A 70 2.33 -8.35 -10.08
C HIS A 70 3.19 -7.28 -9.41
N LEU A 71 2.96 -7.01 -8.12
CA LEU A 71 3.70 -6.05 -7.30
C LEU A 71 3.69 -4.62 -7.86
N GLU A 72 2.60 -4.22 -8.49
CA GLU A 72 2.29 -2.88 -9.01
C GLU A 72 1.68 -1.95 -7.95
N TRP A 73 1.06 -2.48 -6.90
CA TRP A 73 0.44 -1.71 -5.83
C TRP A 73 0.22 -2.53 -4.55
N ALA A 74 0.18 -1.83 -3.41
CA ALA A 74 -0.13 -2.40 -2.11
C ALA A 74 -1.10 -1.51 -1.33
N LEU A 75 -2.01 -2.15 -0.59
CA LEU A 75 -2.80 -1.51 0.45
C LEU A 75 -2.11 -1.75 1.79
N CYS A 76 -1.68 -0.67 2.44
CA CYS A 76 -1.13 -0.69 3.78
C CYS A 76 -2.10 -0.01 4.77
N VAL A 77 -1.87 -0.18 6.07
CA VAL A 77 -2.67 0.48 7.13
C VAL A 77 -2.59 2.02 7.05
N ASP A 78 -1.52 2.57 6.49
CA ASP A 78 -1.31 4.01 6.40
C ASP A 78 -1.80 4.63 5.09
N ASN A 79 -1.54 4.01 3.94
CA ASN A 79 -1.85 4.54 2.62
C ASN A 79 -2.07 3.41 1.59
N PHE A 80 -2.63 3.79 0.45
CA PHE A 80 -2.52 3.00 -0.78
C PHE A 80 -1.24 3.39 -1.52
N TRP A 81 -0.40 2.42 -1.84
CA TRP A 81 0.90 2.61 -2.45
C TRP A 81 0.92 2.05 -3.87
N TRP A 82 1.19 2.90 -4.86
CA TRP A 82 1.60 2.51 -6.19
C TRP A 82 3.09 2.17 -6.16
N LEU A 83 3.45 1.00 -6.69
CA LEU A 83 4.80 0.43 -6.63
C LEU A 83 5.45 0.55 -8.00
N SER A 84 6.62 1.20 -8.05
CA SER A 84 7.33 1.51 -9.30
C SER A 84 8.83 1.30 -9.19
#